data_AF-A0A957PBB5-F1
#
_entry.id   AF-A0A957PBB5-F1
#
_cell.length_a   1.000
_cell.length_b   1.000
_cell.length_c   1.000
_cell.angle_alpha   90.00
_cell.angle_beta   90.00
_cell.angle_gamma   90.00
#
_symmetry.space_group_name_H-M   'P 1'
#
loop_
_entity.id
_entity.type
_entity.pdbx_description
1 polymer ?
#
loop_
_entity_poly.entity_id
_entity_poly.type
_entity_poly.pdbx_seq_one_letter_code
_entity_poly.pdbx_strand_id
1 'polypeptide(L)'
;MTTTSAFFSTVESNRTIVLPNSVPIGARVAVILLPTENGDDDNGVRNERFQQVLNAIRSAINSNFTTPEISDQELNQLIDEARQLAKTQ
;
A
#
# COMPACT_ATOMS: atom_id res chain seq x y z
N MET A 1 -12.89 34.11 -5.59
CA MET A 1 -12.26 32.82 -5.23
C MET A 1 -11.28 33.09 -4.11
N THR A 2 -11.38 32.38 -2.98
CA THR A 2 -10.44 32.47 -1.86
C THR A 2 -9.36 31.41 -2.03
N THR A 3 -8.13 31.83 -2.30
CA THR A 3 -6.97 30.96 -2.42
C THR A 3 -6.28 30.83 -1.07
N THR A 4 -6.20 29.61 -0.53
CA THR A 4 -5.42 29.31 0.67
C THR A 4 -3.98 29.03 0.25
N SER A 5 -3.02 29.76 0.82
CA SER A 5 -1.59 29.52 0.56
C SER A 5 -1.13 28.23 1.26
N ALA A 6 -0.47 27.34 0.52
CA ALA A 6 0.11 26.10 1.04
C ALA A 6 1.64 26.13 0.92
N PHE A 7 2.33 25.61 1.93
CA PHE A 7 3.79 25.58 1.99
C PHE A 7 4.25 24.16 2.34
N PHE A 8 5.32 23.70 1.69
CA PHE A 8 5.98 22.43 2.00
C PHE A 8 7.20 22.72 2.87
N SER A 9 7.30 22.04 4.01
CA SER A 9 8.46 22.09 4.89
C SER A 9 8.81 20.69 5.38
N THR A 10 10.09 20.45 5.61
CA THR A 10 10.57 19.25 6.30
C THR A 10 10.40 19.45 7.80
N VAL A 11 10.02 18.37 8.50
CA VAL A 11 10.04 18.33 9.97
C VAL A 11 11.46 17.97 10.41
N GLU A 12 12.10 18.84 11.18
CA GLU A 12 13.44 18.58 11.72
C GLU A 12 13.41 17.47 12.77
N SER A 13 14.58 16.89 13.08
CA SER A 13 14.72 15.79 14.06
C SER A 13 14.27 16.17 15.47
N ASN A 14 14.35 17.45 15.82
CA ASN A 14 13.84 18.03 17.06
C ASN A 14 12.32 18.33 17.03
N ARG A 15 11.61 17.91 15.97
CA ARG A 15 10.19 18.18 15.70
C ARG A 15 9.85 19.65 15.46
N THR A 16 10.82 20.43 15.00
CA THR A 16 10.60 21.83 14.59
C THR A 16 10.18 21.89 13.13
N ILE A 17 9.31 22.87 12.81
CA ILE A 17 8.90 23.19 11.45
C ILE A 17 9.24 24.66 11.21
N VAL A 18 10.10 24.93 10.24
CA VAL A 18 10.48 26.30 9.88
C VAL A 18 9.45 26.84 8.90
N LEU A 19 8.70 27.86 9.32
CA LEU A 19 7.75 28.54 8.46
C LEU A 19 8.47 29.58 7.57
N PRO A 20 8.04 29.76 6.32
CA PRO A 20 8.59 30.81 5.47
C PRO A 20 8.22 32.20 5.99
N ASN A 21 9.11 33.17 5.80
CA ASN A 21 8.95 34.56 6.26
C ASN A 21 7.71 35.28 5.70
N SER A 22 7.05 34.70 4.69
CA SER A 22 5.78 35.17 4.15
C SER A 22 4.58 34.92 5.08
N VAL A 23 4.72 34.05 6.09
CA VAL A 23 3.67 33.78 7.08
C VAL A 23 3.74 34.83 8.20
N PRO A 24 2.72 35.67 8.39
CA PRO A 24 2.76 36.72 9.41
C PRO A 24 2.70 36.14 10.82
N ILE A 25 3.36 36.83 11.75
CA ILE A 25 3.34 36.47 13.18
C ILE A 25 1.89 36.52 13.69
N GLY A 26 1.46 35.45 14.37
CA GLY A 26 0.09 35.29 14.87
C GLY A 26 -0.89 34.65 13.89
N ALA A 27 -0.46 34.27 12.69
CA ALA A 27 -1.28 33.52 11.75
C ALA A 27 -1.65 32.13 12.30
N ARG A 28 -2.88 31.69 12.01
CA ARG A 28 -3.30 30.31 12.24
C ARG A 28 -2.85 29.45 11.06
N VAL A 29 -2.09 28.41 11.33
CA VAL A 29 -1.59 27.46 10.33
C VAL A 29 -2.13 26.06 10.63
N ALA A 30 -2.40 25.30 9.58
CA ALA A 30 -2.67 23.86 9.68
C ALA A 30 -1.40 23.12 9.26
N VAL A 31 -0.93 22.21 10.11
CA VAL A 31 0.22 21.35 9.79
C VAL A 31 -0.31 19.97 9.43
N ILE A 32 -0.06 19.56 8.18
CA ILE A 32 -0.38 18.20 7.72
C ILE A 32 0.94 17.42 7.70
N LEU A 33 1.12 16.52 8.66
CA LEU A 33 2.22 15.57 8.60
C LEU A 33 1.83 14.50 7.60
N LEU A 34 2.51 14.48 6.46
CA LEU A 34 2.43 13.35 5.57
C LEU A 34 3.11 12.17 6.27
N PRO A 35 2.48 10.99 6.30
CA PRO A 35 3.19 9.80 6.76
C PRO A 35 4.44 9.65 5.90
N THR A 36 5.61 9.67 6.52
CA THR A 36 6.74 8.96 5.94
C THR A 36 6.24 7.55 5.72
N GLU A 37 6.27 7.04 4.50
CA GLU A 37 5.90 5.65 4.23
C GLU A 37 6.69 4.79 5.23
N ASN A 38 5.99 4.34 6.27
CA ASN A 38 6.64 3.70 7.40
C ASN A 38 7.02 2.32 6.91
N GLY A 39 8.34 2.06 6.92
CA GLY A 39 8.91 0.73 7.02
C GLY A 39 9.53 0.23 5.73
N ASP A 40 10.85 0.39 5.60
CA ASP A 40 11.66 -0.52 4.77
C ASP A 40 11.35 -2.00 5.10
N ASP A 41 10.87 -2.32 6.31
CA ASP A 41 10.36 -3.64 6.71
C ASP A 41 9.08 -4.07 5.96
N ASP A 42 8.12 -3.17 5.74
CA ASP A 42 6.87 -3.49 5.02
C ASP A 42 7.14 -3.70 3.52
N ASN A 43 8.15 -3.00 2.98
CA ASN A 43 8.62 -3.24 1.62
C ASN A 43 9.32 -4.59 1.46
N GLY A 44 10.06 -5.04 2.48
CA GLY A 44 10.65 -6.40 2.51
C GLY A 44 9.58 -7.48 2.40
N VAL A 45 8.57 -7.43 3.28
CA VAL A 45 7.46 -8.40 3.28
C VAL A 45 6.65 -8.35 1.98
N ARG A 46 6.39 -7.16 1.43
CA ARG A 46 5.71 -7.02 0.12
C ARG A 46 6.54 -7.60 -1.02
N ASN A 47 7.86 -7.37 -1.02
CA ASN A 47 8.75 -7.90 -2.03
C ASN A 47 8.86 -9.43 -1.94
N GLU A 48 8.93 -9.99 -0.73
CA GLU A 48 8.90 -11.45 -0.53
C GLU A 48 7.61 -12.08 -1.06
N ARG A 49 6.44 -11.52 -0.72
CA ARG A 49 5.15 -11.97 -1.27
C ARG A 49 5.13 -11.90 -2.79
N PHE A 50 5.68 -10.83 -3.36
CA PHE A 50 5.76 -10.65 -4.82
C PHE A 50 6.67 -11.70 -5.47
N GLN A 51 7.84 -11.98 -4.90
CA GLN A 51 8.76 -13.00 -5.40
C GLN A 51 8.18 -14.41 -5.28
N GLN A 52 7.45 -14.72 -4.21
CA GLN A 52 6.75 -16.00 -4.06
C GLN A 52 5.74 -16.22 -5.19
N VAL A 53 4.93 -15.20 -5.50
CA VAL A 53 3.95 -15.26 -6.60
C VAL A 53 4.66 -15.42 -7.96
N LEU A 54 5.71 -14.65 -8.22
CA LEU A 54 6.48 -14.78 -9.47
C LEU A 54 7.09 -16.18 -9.64
N ASN A 55 7.61 -16.77 -8.56
CA ASN A 55 8.17 -18.12 -8.61
C ASN A 55 7.08 -19.17 -8.85
N ALA A 56 5.90 -19.02 -8.25
CA ALA A 56 4.77 -19.90 -8.51
C ALA A 56 4.32 -19.83 -9.98
N ILE A 57 4.25 -18.63 -10.56
CA ILE A 57 3.91 -18.44 -11.98
C ILE A 57 4.96 -19.09 -12.88
N ARG A 58 6.26 -18.86 -12.63
CA ARG A 58 7.34 -19.49 -13.40
C ARG A 58 7.30 -21.02 -13.31
N SER A 59 7.01 -21.56 -12.13
CA SER A 59 6.86 -23.00 -11.91
C SER A 59 5.70 -23.57 -12.73
N ALA A 60 4.55 -22.88 -12.74
CA ALA A 60 3.39 -23.27 -13.54
C ALA A 60 3.67 -23.22 -15.06
N ILE A 61 4.38 -22.19 -15.54
CA ILE A 61 4.79 -22.11 -16.95
C ILE A 61 5.72 -23.27 -17.31
N ASN A 62 6.72 -23.56 -16.47
CA ASN A 62 7.70 -24.61 -16.71
C ASN A 62 7.10 -26.03 -16.62
N SER A 63 5.98 -26.21 -15.90
CA SER A 63 5.28 -27.48 -15.79
C SER A 63 4.32 -27.75 -16.95
N ASN A 64 4.34 -26.94 -18.02
CA ASN A 64 3.33 -26.96 -19.09
C ASN A 64 1.91 -26.93 -18.52
N PHE A 65 1.68 -26.08 -17.51
CA PHE A 65 0.37 -25.98 -16.88
C PHE A 65 -0.70 -25.61 -17.92
N THR A 66 -1.49 -26.60 -18.30
CA THR A 66 -2.75 -26.38 -19.01
C THR A 66 -3.74 -25.80 -18.01
N THR A 67 -4.22 -24.59 -18.31
CA THR A 67 -5.33 -24.00 -17.58
C THR A 67 -6.47 -25.00 -17.58
N PRO A 68 -7.00 -25.42 -16.41
CA PRO A 68 -8.18 -26.26 -16.38
C PRO A 68 -9.29 -25.55 -17.14
N GLU A 69 -10.07 -26.28 -17.95
CA GLU A 69 -11.34 -25.77 -18.46
C GLU A 69 -12.35 -25.78 -17.30
N ILE A 70 -12.18 -24.82 -16.40
CA ILE A 70 -13.10 -24.56 -15.31
C ILE A 70 -14.01 -23.42 -15.73
N SER A 71 -15.33 -23.62 -15.61
CA SER A 71 -16.29 -22.55 -15.84
C SER A 71 -16.23 -21.51 -14.72
N ASP A 72 -16.58 -20.26 -15.02
CA ASP A 72 -16.66 -19.19 -14.00
C ASP A 72 -17.58 -19.58 -12.82
N GLN A 73 -18.60 -20.41 -13.09
CA GLN A 73 -19.53 -20.89 -12.07
C GLN A 73 -18.85 -21.86 -11.09
N GLU A 74 -18.07 -22.81 -11.59
CA GLU A 74 -17.29 -23.73 -10.77
C GLU A 74 -16.17 -23.00 -10.01
N LEU A 75 -15.55 -21.98 -10.63
CA LEU A 75 -14.54 -21.16 -9.96
C LEU A 75 -15.13 -20.42 -8.75
N ASN A 76 -16.31 -19.82 -8.91
CA ASN A 76 -17.00 -19.14 -7.82
C ASN A 76 -17.36 -20.09 -6.68
N GLN A 77 -17.82 -21.31 -6.98
CA GLN A 77 -18.08 -22.33 -5.95
C GLN A 77 -16.82 -22.68 -5.16
N LEU A 78 -15.68 -22.93 -5.83
CA LEU A 78 -14.42 -23.23 -5.16
C LEU A 78 -13.93 -22.07 -4.27
N ILE A 79 -14.11 -20.83 -4.72
CA ILE A 79 -13.76 -19.64 -3.93
C ILE A 79 -14.63 -19.55 -2.68
N ASP A 80 -15.93 -19.81 -2.80
CA ASP A 80 -16.85 -19.76 -1.66
C ASP A 80 -16.58 -20.88 -0.65
N GLU A 81 -16.27 -22.09 -1.12
CA GLU A 81 -15.84 -23.20 -0.25
C GLU A 81 -14.53 -22.88 0.50
N ALA A 82 -13.53 -22.34 -0.21
CA ALA A 82 -12.26 -21.94 0.40
C ALA A 82 -12.46 -20.84 1.48
N ARG A 83 -13.37 -19.88 1.23
CA ARG A 83 -13.73 -18.84 2.21
C ARG A 83 -14.44 -19.40 3.43
N GLN A 84 -15.28 -20.42 3.27
CA GLN A 84 -15.95 -21.07 4.39
C GLN A 84 -14.96 -21.88 5.24
N LEU A 85 -14.06 -22.63 4.60
CA LEU A 85 -13.00 -23.38 5.30
C LEU A 85 -12.09 -22.45 6.11
N ALA A 86 -11.70 -21.30 5.55
CA ALA A 86 -10.87 -20.31 6.23
C ALA A 86 -11.56 -19.63 7.44
N LYS A 87 -12.89 -19.71 7.54
CA LYS A 87 -13.65 -19.20 8.71
C LYS A 87 -13.81 -20.22 9.84
N THR A 88 -13.52 -21.49 9.57
CA THR A 88 -13.72 -22.60 10.53
C THR A 88 -12.42 -22.99 11.24
N GLN A 89 -11.30 -22.34 10.90
CA GLN A 89 -10.02 -22.39 11.61
C GLN A 89 -9.83 -21.12 12.44
#